data_AF-A0A6M1XTW5-F1
#
_entry.id   AF-A0A6M1XTW5-F1
#
_cell.length_a   1.000
_cell.length_b   1.000
_cell.length_c   1.000
_cell.angle_alpha   90.00
_cell.angle_beta   90.00
_cell.angle_gamma   90.00
#
_symmetry.space_group_name_H-M   'P 1'
#
loop_
_entity.id
_entity.type
_entity.pdbx_description
1 polymer ?
#
loop_
_entity_poly.entity_id
_entity_poly.type
_entity_poly.pdbx_seq_one_letter_code
_entity_poly.pdbx_strand_id
1 'polypeptide(L)'
;MSEHLEIEFKTLVSPQDFKRLIDHFAIQKTDFFTQTNHYFDTDDFQLKAQRMGLRIRVLADRGELTLKVPAPEGLLEINDPLSLETANHFIKRNHLPTEGAVAKKLQ
;
A
#
# COMPACT_ATOMS: atom_id res chain seq x y z
N MET A 1 6.97 -8.82 9.17
CA MET A 1 6.02 -9.35 8.18
C MET A 1 4.68 -9.49 8.87
N SER A 2 3.61 -9.12 8.18
CA SER A 2 2.24 -9.26 8.66
C SER A 2 1.30 -9.68 7.52
N GLU A 3 0.21 -10.35 7.88
CA GLU A 3 -0.86 -10.76 6.97
C GLU A 3 -2.20 -10.48 7.63
N HIS A 4 -3.09 -9.78 6.93
CA HIS A 4 -4.38 -9.34 7.47
C HIS A 4 -5.50 -9.46 6.43
N LEU A 5 -6.68 -9.89 6.88
CA LEU A 5 -7.91 -9.74 6.10
C LEU A 5 -8.43 -8.31 6.27
N GLU A 6 -8.47 -7.55 5.19
CA GLU A 6 -8.92 -6.16 5.15
C GLU A 6 -10.35 -6.08 4.61
N ILE A 7 -11.25 -5.58 5.46
CA ILE A 7 -12.61 -5.18 5.08
C ILE A 7 -12.66 -3.65 5.09
N GLU A 8 -12.73 -3.02 3.92
CA GLU A 8 -12.66 -1.56 3.76
C GLU A 8 -13.85 -1.01 2.97
N PHE A 9 -14.42 0.10 3.46
CA PHE A 9 -15.39 0.91 2.72
C PHE A 9 -14.82 2.29 2.46
N LYS A 10 -14.90 2.75 1.21
CA LYS A 10 -14.36 4.04 0.79
C LYS A 10 -15.30 4.75 -0.18
N THR A 11 -15.34 6.07 -0.05
CA THR A 11 -15.99 6.97 -1.00
C THR A 11 -15.14 8.22 -1.18
N LEU A 12 -15.19 8.81 -2.37
CA LEU A 12 -14.67 10.15 -2.58
C LEU A 12 -15.54 11.15 -1.80
N VAL A 13 -14.92 12.23 -1.35
CA VAL A 13 -15.58 13.34 -0.64
C VAL A 13 -15.21 14.66 -1.28
N SER A 14 -16.12 15.65 -1.19
CA SER A 14 -15.82 17.02 -1.61
C SER A 14 -14.79 17.67 -0.66
N PRO A 15 -14.04 18.70 -1.09
CA PRO A 15 -13.18 19.46 -0.18
C PRO A 15 -13.92 20.02 1.03
N GLN A 16 -15.19 20.42 0.86
CA GLN A 16 -16.06 20.91 1.92
C GLN A 16 -16.40 19.82 2.93
N ASP A 17 -16.77 18.62 2.46
CA ASP A 17 -17.04 17.47 3.33
C ASP A 17 -15.78 17.01 4.06
N PHE A 18 -14.64 16.99 3.39
CA PHE A 18 -13.37 16.65 4.02
C PHE A 18 -13.04 17.59 5.18
N LYS A 19 -13.21 18.91 5.00
CA LYS A 19 -13.03 19.88 6.07
C LYS A 19 -14.03 19.65 7.22
N ARG A 20 -15.30 19.41 6.89
CA ARG A 20 -16.33 19.10 7.90
C ARG A 20 -15.98 17.85 8.72
N LEU A 21 -15.40 16.82 8.09
CA LEU A 21 -14.94 15.61 8.78
C LEU A 21 -13.75 15.91 9.70
N ILE A 22 -12.77 16.70 9.25
CA ILE A 22 -11.64 17.14 10.08
C ILE A 22 -12.16 17.82 11.35
N ASP A 23 -13.09 18.77 11.20
CA ASP A 23 -13.66 19.53 12.32
C ASP A 23 -14.48 18.60 13.25
N HIS A 24 -15.31 17.71 12.68
CA HIS A 24 -16.16 16.81 13.45
C HIS A 24 -15.38 15.81 14.31
N PHE A 25 -14.31 15.24 13.76
CA PHE A 25 -13.44 14.28 14.45
C PHE A 25 -12.28 14.94 15.20
N ALA A 26 -12.23 16.27 15.24
CA ALA A 26 -11.17 17.05 15.88
C ALA A 26 -9.74 16.65 15.43
N ILE A 27 -9.57 16.32 14.14
CA ILE A 27 -8.28 15.91 13.56
C ILE A 27 -7.32 17.10 13.56
N GLN A 28 -6.15 16.94 14.13
CA GLN A 28 -5.13 17.97 14.20
C GLN A 28 -4.27 17.97 12.94
N LYS A 29 -3.69 19.13 12.63
CA LYS A 29 -2.75 19.24 11.51
C LYS A 29 -1.55 18.28 11.64
N THR A 30 -1.13 17.99 12.88
CA THR A 30 -0.03 17.07 13.20
C THR A 30 -0.38 15.60 12.98
N ASP A 31 -1.67 15.26 12.83
CA ASP A 31 -2.10 13.87 12.57
C ASP A 31 -1.92 13.49 11.09
N PHE A 32 -1.77 14.50 10.22
CA PHE A 32 -1.49 14.28 8.81
C PHE A 32 -0.02 14.00 8.59
N PHE A 33 0.25 12.95 7.83
CA PHE A 33 1.59 12.61 7.37
C PHE A 33 1.57 12.26 5.89
N THR A 34 2.69 12.49 5.23
CA THR A 34 2.87 12.13 3.82
C THR A 34 3.31 10.68 3.73
N GLN A 35 2.68 9.95 2.82
CA GLN A 35 3.10 8.63 2.36
C GLN A 35 3.09 8.64 0.83
N THR A 36 4.10 8.05 0.22
CA THR A 36 4.19 7.92 -1.24
C THR A 36 4.04 6.45 -1.60
N ASN A 37 3.14 6.12 -2.52
CA ASN A 37 2.90 4.76 -2.98
C ASN A 37 3.48 4.59 -4.39
N HIS A 38 4.44 3.69 -4.55
CA HIS A 38 5.00 3.29 -5.84
C HIS A 38 4.37 1.96 -6.25
N TYR A 39 3.50 1.98 -7.26
CA TYR A 39 2.78 0.80 -7.73
C TYR A 39 3.58 0.05 -8.78
N PHE A 40 3.46 -1.27 -8.74
CA PHE A 40 4.11 -2.18 -9.69
C PHE A 40 3.04 -3.05 -10.34
N ASP A 41 3.22 -3.31 -11.63
CA ASP A 41 2.49 -4.30 -12.42
C ASP A 41 3.41 -4.76 -13.55
N THR A 42 3.01 -5.79 -14.29
CA THR A 42 3.68 -6.17 -15.53
C THR A 42 3.20 -5.28 -16.68
N ASP A 43 3.95 -5.24 -17.78
CA ASP A 43 3.59 -4.45 -18.98
C ASP A 43 2.21 -4.86 -19.56
N ASP A 44 1.81 -6.11 -19.36
CA ASP A 44 0.52 -6.69 -19.75
C ASP A 44 -0.53 -6.72 -18.63
N PHE A 45 -0.28 -6.04 -17.51
CA PHE A 45 -1.21 -5.86 -16.38
C PHE A 45 -1.68 -7.17 -15.72
N GLN A 46 -0.77 -8.12 -15.49
CA GLN A 46 -1.10 -9.43 -14.89
C GLN A 46 -1.67 -9.31 -13.48
N LEU A 47 -1.15 -8.41 -12.64
CA LEU A 47 -1.67 -8.24 -11.29
C LEU A 47 -3.08 -7.68 -11.32
N LYS A 48 -3.31 -6.64 -12.14
CA LYS A 48 -4.65 -6.09 -12.37
C LYS A 48 -5.62 -7.15 -12.92
N ALA A 49 -5.21 -7.99 -13.86
CA ALA A 49 -6.05 -9.06 -14.40
C ALA A 49 -6.49 -10.05 -13.30
N GLN A 50 -5.62 -10.28 -12.32
CA GLN A 50 -5.92 -11.07 -11.13
C GLN A 50 -6.57 -10.27 -9.99
N ARG A 51 -6.88 -8.99 -10.21
CA ARG A 51 -7.43 -8.04 -9.22
C ARG A 51 -6.53 -7.89 -7.98
N MET A 52 -5.22 -8.03 -8.17
CA MET A 52 -4.21 -7.82 -7.14
C MET A 52 -3.62 -6.42 -7.23
N GLY A 53 -3.13 -5.90 -6.11
CA GLY A 53 -2.41 -4.63 -6.04
C GLY A 53 -1.07 -4.80 -5.35
N LEU A 54 0.01 -4.37 -6.00
CA LEU A 54 1.37 -4.43 -5.45
C LEU A 54 1.96 -3.04 -5.37
N ARG A 55 2.56 -2.70 -4.23
CA ARG A 55 3.23 -1.40 -4.05
C ARG A 55 4.40 -1.48 -3.10
N ILE A 56 5.33 -0.56 -3.27
CA ILE A 56 6.22 -0.10 -2.19
C ILE A 56 5.66 1.23 -1.67
N ARG A 57 5.27 1.27 -0.40
CA ARG A 57 4.91 2.47 0.34
C ARG A 57 6.16 3.04 1.01
N VAL A 58 6.40 4.34 0.85
CA VAL A 58 7.47 5.08 1.53
C VAL A 58 6.84 6.06 2.51
N LEU A 59 7.21 5.93 3.78
CA LEU A 59 6.89 6.85 4.87
C LEU A 59 8.15 7.68 5.22
N ALA A 60 8.07 8.54 6.23
CA ALA A 60 9.19 9.39 6.64
C ALA A 60 10.42 8.60 7.14
N ASP A 61 10.20 7.43 7.76
CA ASP A 61 11.20 6.66 8.50
C ASP A 61 11.41 5.24 7.96
N ARG A 62 10.48 4.72 7.14
CA ARG A 62 10.49 3.34 6.67
C ARG A 62 9.82 3.16 5.31
N GLY A 63 10.11 2.02 4.70
CA GLY A 63 9.38 1.51 3.55
C GLY A 63 8.57 0.27 3.92
N GLU A 64 7.63 -0.09 3.06
CA GLU A 64 6.82 -1.29 3.19
C GLU A 64 6.46 -1.82 1.80
N LEU A 65 6.75 -3.09 1.53
CA LEU A 65 6.24 -3.80 0.36
C LEU A 65 4.89 -4.41 0.73
N THR A 66 3.85 -4.11 -0.04
CA THR A 66 2.49 -4.59 0.21
C THR A 66 1.94 -5.29 -1.02
N LEU A 67 1.41 -6.50 -0.85
CA LEU A 67 0.58 -7.18 -1.83
C LEU A 67 -0.85 -7.32 -1.29
N LYS A 68 -1.84 -6.86 -2.05
CA LYS A 68 -3.27 -7.09 -1.80
C LYS A 68 -3.79 -8.14 -2.78
N VAL A 69 -4.40 -9.18 -2.25
CA VAL A 69 -4.95 -10.31 -3.02
C VAL A 69 -6.45 -10.43 -2.75
N PRO A 70 -7.31 -10.67 -3.76
CA PRO A 70 -8.72 -10.95 -3.53
C PRO A 70 -8.93 -12.14 -2.58
N ALA A 71 -9.84 -11.99 -1.63
CA ALA A 71 -10.31 -13.05 -0.73
C ALA A 71 -11.83 -13.25 -0.90
N PRO A 72 -12.44 -14.31 -0.35
CA PRO A 72 -13.89 -14.48 -0.38
C PRO A 72 -14.66 -13.27 0.17
N GLU A 73 -14.09 -12.62 1.19
CA GLU A 73 -14.55 -11.35 1.74
C GLU A 73 -13.36 -10.38 1.81
N GLY A 74 -13.50 -9.17 1.26
CA GLY A 74 -12.44 -8.16 1.30
C GLY A 74 -11.15 -8.55 0.54
N LEU A 75 -10.00 -8.16 1.10
CA LEU A 75 -8.67 -8.40 0.54
C LEU A 75 -7.75 -9.02 1.58
N LEU A 76 -6.94 -10.00 1.18
CA LEU A 76 -5.78 -10.43 1.96
C LEU A 76 -4.63 -9.46 1.69
N GLU A 77 -4.22 -8.68 2.69
CA GLU A 77 -3.07 -7.78 2.63
C GLU A 77 -1.85 -8.43 3.30
N ILE A 78 -0.75 -8.53 2.55
CA ILE A 78 0.53 -9.08 3.00
C ILE A 78 1.56 -7.95 2.97
N ASN A 79 2.21 -7.67 4.10
CA ASN A 79 3.18 -6.58 4.24
C ASN A 79 4.56 -7.09 4.69
N ASP A 80 5.59 -6.74 3.92
CA ASP A 80 6.99 -6.91 4.29
C ASP A 80 7.63 -5.55 4.61
N PRO A 81 8.23 -5.38 5.81
CA PRO A 81 8.89 -4.14 6.16
C PRO A 81 10.18 -3.95 5.36
N LEU A 82 10.46 -2.73 4.94
CA LEU A 82 11.69 -2.35 4.26
C LEU A 82 12.35 -1.17 4.99
N SER A 83 13.68 -1.11 4.98
CA SER A 83 14.37 0.14 5.28
C SER A 83 14.12 1.15 4.17
N LEU A 84 14.26 2.45 4.44
CA LEU A 84 14.17 3.48 3.39
C LEU A 84 15.20 3.26 2.29
N GLU A 85 16.42 2.86 2.65
CA GLU A 85 17.48 2.57 1.69
C GLU A 85 17.06 1.44 0.74
N THR A 86 16.56 0.33 1.30
CA THR A 86 16.11 -0.82 0.53
C THR A 86 14.90 -0.48 -0.35
N ALA A 87 13.90 0.23 0.19
CA ALA A 87 12.75 0.66 -0.59
C ALA A 87 13.16 1.53 -1.79
N ASN A 88 13.98 2.55 -1.55
CA ASN A 88 14.46 3.44 -2.61
C ASN A 88 15.33 2.73 -3.64
N HIS A 89 16.14 1.75 -3.21
CA HIS A 89 16.93 0.91 -4.10
C HIS A 89 16.05 0.17 -5.11
N PHE A 90 15.00 -0.50 -4.64
CA PHE A 90 14.08 -1.26 -5.48
C PHE A 90 13.25 -0.36 -6.40
N ILE A 91 12.71 0.73 -5.86
CA ILE A 91 11.98 1.74 -6.65
C ILE A 91 12.85 2.28 -7.79
N LYS A 92 14.08 2.72 -7.49
CA LYS A 92 14.98 3.30 -8.49
C LYS A 92 15.37 2.30 -9.58
N ARG A 93 15.49 1.02 -9.24
CA ARG A 93 15.81 -0.04 -10.20
C ARG A 93 14.60 -0.57 -10.96
N ASN A 94 13.37 -0.22 -10.57
CA ASN A 94 12.15 -0.86 -11.04
C ASN A 94 12.19 -2.40 -10.88
N HIS A 95 12.68 -2.85 -9.72
CA HIS A 95 12.76 -4.27 -9.36
C HIS A 95 12.03 -4.49 -8.03
N LEU A 96 11.68 -5.76 -7.75
CA LEU A 96 11.08 -6.18 -6.49
C LEU A 96 12.06 -7.00 -5.66
N PRO A 97 11.92 -7.01 -4.33
CA PRO A 97 12.58 -8.01 -3.49
C PRO A 97 12.24 -9.43 -3.95
N THR A 98 13.26 -10.30 -3.99
CA THR A 98 13.10 -11.72 -4.35
C THR A 98 12.88 -12.62 -3.14
N GLU A 99 12.90 -12.05 -1.94
CA GLU A 99 12.67 -12.71 -0.66
C GLU A 99 11.57 -11.97 0.12
N GLY A 100 11.04 -12.61 1.15
CA GLY A 100 9.90 -12.10 1.93
C GLY A 100 8.60 -12.84 1.66
N ALA A 101 7.55 -12.53 2.43
CA ALA A 101 6.24 -13.15 2.25
C ALA A 101 5.58 -12.72 0.94
N VAL A 102 5.74 -11.45 0.53
CA VAL A 102 5.22 -10.96 -0.75
C VAL A 102 5.87 -11.67 -1.92
N ALA A 103 7.21 -11.79 -1.93
CA ALA A 103 7.92 -12.48 -3.00
C ALA A 103 7.52 -13.95 -3.12
N LYS A 104 7.34 -14.64 -1.98
CA LYS A 104 6.84 -16.02 -1.94
C LYS A 104 5.41 -16.18 -2.47
N LYS A 105 4.56 -15.15 -2.32
CA LYS A 105 3.17 -15.17 -2.79
C LYS A 105 3.03 -14.93 -4.29
N LEU A 106 4.01 -14.27 -4.91
CA LEU A 106 4.03 -13.96 -6.33
C LEU A 106 4.60 -15.10 -7.21
N GLN A 107 5.15 -16.16 -6.59
CA GLN A 107 5.62 -17.38 -7.26
C GLN A 107 4.45 -18.33 -7.50
#